data_AF-A0A965FUL3-F1
#
_entry.id   AF-A0A965FUL3-F1
#
_cell.length_a   1.000
_cell.length_b   1.000
_cell.length_c   1.000
_cell.angle_alpha   90.00
_cell.angle_beta   90.00
_cell.angle_gamma   90.00
#
_symmetry.space_group_name_H-M   'P 1'
#
loop_
_entity.id
_entity.type
_entity.pdbx_description
1 polymer ?
#
loop_
_entity_poly.entity_id
_entity_poly.type
_entity_poly.pdbx_seq_one_letter_code
_entity_poly.pdbx_strand_id
1 'polypeptide(L)'
;MAGRLTVNPMVHLDVFGSLMVLVAGFGYAKPVPVNPRNFRHPRADAFVAAAGPLMNLILGIVGGGLIHLFHFTGWLYWEGFPLVKFLTLFILINFNLCLFNLIPLGPLDGSYVLSGFLRRELKWKYEEWNARFGYQALLGLVLLSVVIPGFSFFSWISQISRGMLRFVIG
;
A
#
# COMPACT_ATOMS: atom_id res chain seq x y z
N MET A 1 24.41 -10.60 -17.38
CA MET A 1 22.94 -10.43 -17.23
C MET A 1 22.48 -11.50 -16.27
N ALA A 2 21.98 -11.14 -15.10
CA ALA A 2 21.64 -12.11 -14.05
C ALA A 2 20.44 -12.96 -14.50
N GLY A 3 20.62 -14.28 -14.59
CA GLY A 3 19.63 -15.27 -15.01
C GLY A 3 18.45 -15.42 -14.04
N ARG A 4 17.68 -14.35 -13.85
CA ARG A 4 16.50 -14.29 -12.97
C ARG A 4 15.21 -13.91 -13.69
N LEU A 5 15.20 -13.99 -15.01
CA LEU A 5 13.97 -14.19 -15.79
C LEU A 5 13.74 -15.70 -15.89
N THR A 6 13.44 -16.32 -14.76
CA THR A 6 13.20 -17.76 -14.68
C THR A 6 12.01 -17.98 -13.77
N VAL A 7 11.01 -18.70 -14.29
CA VAL A 7 9.76 -19.04 -13.60
C VAL A 7 10.01 -20.04 -12.46
N ASN A 8 11.22 -20.58 -12.34
CA ASN A 8 11.58 -21.51 -11.29
C ASN A 8 11.50 -20.82 -9.90
N PRO A 9 10.57 -21.25 -9.03
CA PRO A 9 10.37 -20.65 -7.71
C PRO A 9 11.55 -20.95 -6.76
N MET A 10 12.33 -22.00 -7.02
CA MET A 10 13.48 -22.39 -6.20
C MET A 10 14.60 -21.35 -6.18
N VAL A 11 14.71 -20.53 -7.24
CA VAL A 11 15.76 -19.50 -7.34
C VAL A 11 15.44 -18.25 -6.49
N HIS A 12 14.21 -18.15 -6.00
CA HIS A 12 13.70 -17.06 -5.17
C HIS A 12 13.55 -17.45 -3.70
N LEU A 13 13.61 -18.75 -3.37
CA LEU A 13 13.56 -19.26 -2.00
C LEU A 13 14.94 -19.16 -1.34
N ASP A 14 14.99 -18.54 -0.17
CA ASP A 14 16.14 -18.62 0.73
C ASP A 14 15.92 -19.82 1.65
N VAL A 15 16.73 -20.88 1.51
CA VAL A 15 16.58 -22.13 2.26
C VAL A 15 16.55 -21.87 3.76
N PHE A 16 17.36 -20.94 4.26
CA PHE A 16 17.37 -20.58 5.68
C PHE A 16 16.11 -19.81 6.09
N GLY A 17 15.71 -18.82 5.29
CA GLY A 17 14.48 -18.06 5.52
C GLY A 17 13.24 -18.95 5.53
N SER A 18 13.17 -19.93 4.62
CA SER A 18 12.09 -20.92 4.55
C SER A 18 12.12 -21.90 5.72
N LEU A 19 13.30 -22.32 6.19
CA LEU A 19 13.43 -23.20 7.36
C LEU A 19 12.98 -22.50 8.64
N MET A 20 13.23 -21.19 8.78
CA MET A 20 12.78 -20.41 9.93
C MET A 20 11.25 -20.31 10.00
N VAL A 21 10.55 -20.29 8.86
CA VAL A 21 9.07 -20.37 8.86
C VAL A 21 8.59 -21.67 9.52
N LEU A 22 9.26 -22.80 9.24
CA LEU A 22 8.90 -24.11 9.80
C LEU A 22 9.22 -24.23 11.30
N VAL A 23 10.35 -23.68 11.75
CA VAL A 23 10.84 -23.87 13.12
C VAL A 23 10.35 -22.78 14.07
N ALA A 24 10.30 -21.54 13.60
CA ALA A 24 10.04 -20.36 14.43
C ALA A 24 8.71 -19.66 14.12
N GLY A 25 8.01 -20.08 13.05
CA GLY A 25 6.76 -19.45 12.61
C GLY A 25 6.97 -18.10 11.89
N PHE A 26 8.22 -17.67 11.71
CA PHE A 26 8.59 -16.46 10.98
C PHE A 26 9.82 -16.71 10.10
N GLY A 27 9.85 -16.10 8.92
CA GLY A 27 10.98 -16.18 8.00
C GLY A 27 11.14 -14.88 7.24
N TYR A 28 12.30 -14.70 6.60
CA TYR A 28 12.59 -13.52 5.80
C TYR A 28 12.80 -13.90 4.34
N ALA A 29 12.28 -13.08 3.43
CA ALA A 29 12.56 -13.22 2.01
C ALA A 29 13.83 -12.46 1.64
N LYS A 30 14.61 -13.00 0.72
CA LYS A 30 15.77 -12.29 0.16
C LYS A 30 15.29 -11.04 -0.58
N PRO A 31 15.67 -9.82 -0.16
CA PRO A 31 15.18 -8.60 -0.80
C PRO A 31 15.66 -8.58 -2.26
N VAL A 32 14.75 -8.24 -3.17
CA VAL A 32 15.09 -8.11 -4.59
C VAL A 32 15.75 -6.74 -4.79
N PRO A 33 17.03 -6.68 -5.20
CA PRO A 33 17.68 -5.40 -5.43
C PRO A 33 17.05 -4.72 -6.64
N VAL A 34 16.33 -3.63 -6.41
CA VAL A 34 15.87 -2.74 -7.48
C VAL A 34 17.05 -1.83 -7.83
N ASN A 35 17.44 -1.79 -9.10
CA ASN A 35 18.49 -0.88 -9.57
C ASN A 35 17.84 0.38 -10.15
N PRO A 36 17.91 1.54 -9.46
CA PRO A 36 17.30 2.79 -9.93
C PRO A 36 17.94 3.31 -11.23
N ARG A 37 19.15 2.85 -11.58
CA ARG A 37 19.84 3.25 -12.82
C ARG A 37 19.20 2.67 -14.09
N ASN A 38 18.23 1.77 -13.95
CA ASN A 38 17.52 1.18 -15.09
C ASN A 38 16.28 1.98 -15.52
N PHE A 39 15.92 3.04 -14.81
CA PHE A 39 14.76 3.87 -15.15
C PHE A 39 15.09 4.83 -16.30
N ARG A 40 14.36 4.67 -17.41
CA ARG A 40 14.53 5.46 -18.64
C ARG A 40 13.95 6.88 -18.56
N HIS A 41 13.17 7.20 -17.53
CA HIS A 41 12.48 8.48 -17.38
C HIS A 41 12.66 9.07 -15.97
N PRO A 42 12.94 10.38 -15.82
CA PRO A 42 13.18 11.03 -14.51
C PRO A 42 12.02 10.97 -13.50
N ARG A 43 10.83 10.60 -13.98
CA ARG A 43 9.58 10.41 -13.22
C ARG A 43 9.07 8.97 -13.21
N ALA A 44 9.83 8.02 -13.77
CA ALA A 44 9.41 6.61 -13.79
C ALA A 44 9.12 6.10 -12.38
N ASP A 45 9.96 6.46 -11.42
CA ASP A 45 9.83 6.11 -10.00
C ASP A 45 8.48 6.56 -9.42
N ALA A 46 8.02 7.76 -9.80
CA ALA A 46 6.74 8.29 -9.34
C ALA A 46 5.54 7.56 -9.95
N PHE A 47 5.61 7.17 -11.22
CA PHE A 47 4.56 6.36 -11.85
C PHE A 47 4.49 4.94 -11.27
N VAL A 48 5.65 4.32 -11.03
CA VAL A 48 5.75 3.01 -10.39
C VAL A 48 5.20 3.06 -8.97
N ALA A 49 5.59 4.08 -8.20
CA ALA A 49 5.08 4.28 -6.85
C ALA A 49 3.57 4.58 -6.83
N ALA A 50 3.06 5.35 -7.80
CA ALA A 50 1.63 5.63 -7.90
C ALA A 50 0.78 4.38 -8.22
N ALA A 51 1.37 3.34 -8.83
CA ALA A 51 0.65 2.13 -9.20
C ALA A 51 0.08 1.39 -7.97
N GLY A 52 0.80 1.39 -6.84
CA GLY A 52 0.34 0.77 -5.58
C GLY A 52 -0.96 1.40 -5.05
N PRO A 53 -0.98 2.69 -4.70
CA PRO A 53 -2.19 3.40 -4.30
C PRO A 53 -3.31 3.33 -5.33
N LEU A 54 -2.98 3.45 -6.63
CA LEU A 54 -3.97 3.40 -7.69
C LEU A 54 -4.65 2.03 -7.77
N MET A 55 -3.90 0.93 -7.63
CA MET A 55 -4.48 -0.40 -7.63
C MET A 55 -5.41 -0.61 -6.44
N ASN A 56 -5.02 -0.15 -5.25
CA ASN A 56 -5.86 -0.17 -4.06
C ASN A 56 -7.15 0.64 -4.26
N LEU A 57 -7.06 1.83 -4.88
CA LEU A 57 -8.24 2.62 -5.24
C LEU A 57 -9.17 1.86 -6.19
N ILE A 58 -8.62 1.26 -7.25
CA ILE A 58 -9.37 0.47 -8.24
C ILE A 58 -10.06 -0.71 -7.56
N LEU A 59 -9.35 -1.47 -6.72
CA LEU A 59 -9.92 -2.62 -6.01
C LEU A 59 -11.10 -2.22 -5.12
N GLY A 60 -11.01 -1.09 -4.42
CA GLY A 60 -12.13 -0.60 -3.62
C GLY A 60 -13.34 -0.17 -4.47
N ILE A 61 -13.12 0.46 -5.63
CA ILE A 61 -14.19 0.82 -6.58
C ILE A 61 -14.87 -0.44 -7.15
N VAL A 62 -14.07 -1.40 -7.61
CA VAL A 62 -14.57 -2.69 -8.13
C VAL A 62 -15.36 -3.43 -7.04
N GLY A 63 -14.86 -3.44 -5.81
CA GLY A 63 -15.54 -4.07 -4.67
C GLY A 63 -16.93 -3.47 -4.41
N GLY A 64 -17.09 -2.15 -4.51
CA GLY A 64 -18.42 -1.54 -4.32
C GLY A 64 -19.37 -1.80 -5.50
N GLY A 65 -18.84 -1.93 -6.72
CA GLY A 65 -19.63 -2.44 -7.86
C GLY A 65 -20.12 -3.88 -7.65
N LEU A 66 -19.29 -4.75 -7.05
CA LEU A 66 -19.70 -6.11 -6.68
C LEU A 66 -20.78 -6.11 -5.58
N ILE A 67 -20.69 -5.21 -4.61
CA ILE A 67 -21.75 -5.04 -3.60
C ILE A 67 -23.08 -4.69 -4.26
N HIS A 68 -23.10 -3.73 -5.20
CA HIS A 68 -24.31 -3.39 -5.95
C HIS A 68 -24.88 -4.59 -6.72
N LEU A 69 -24.03 -5.35 -7.40
CA LEU A 69 -24.43 -6.56 -8.11
C LEU A 69 -25.05 -7.60 -7.18
N PHE A 70 -24.46 -7.83 -6.01
CA PHE A 70 -24.95 -8.80 -5.03
C PHE A 70 -26.24 -8.36 -4.35
N HIS A 71 -26.41 -7.06 -4.11
CA HIS A 71 -27.70 -6.52 -3.67
C HIS A 71 -28.78 -6.70 -4.73
N PHE A 72 -28.47 -6.46 -6.00
CA PHE A 72 -29.42 -6.61 -7.10
C PHE A 72 -29.82 -8.07 -7.34
N THR A 73 -28.88 -9.01 -7.21
CA THR A 73 -29.10 -10.46 -7.43
C THR A 73 -29.61 -11.20 -6.19
N GLY A 74 -29.65 -10.54 -5.02
CA GLY A 74 -30.05 -11.16 -3.74
C GLY A 74 -28.97 -12.02 -3.08
N TRP A 75 -27.74 -12.04 -3.61
CA TRP A 75 -26.62 -12.85 -3.13
C TRP A 75 -25.93 -12.20 -1.93
N LEU A 76 -26.66 -12.04 -0.83
CA LEU A 76 -26.12 -11.44 0.40
C LEU A 76 -25.20 -12.42 1.15
N TYR A 77 -25.44 -13.72 0.98
CA TYR A 77 -24.69 -14.81 1.60
C TYR A 77 -24.32 -15.87 0.56
N TRP A 78 -23.15 -16.51 0.75
CA TRP A 78 -22.74 -17.70 0.01
C TRP A 78 -22.56 -18.85 1.00
N GLU A 79 -23.45 -19.83 1.01
CA GLU A 79 -23.38 -20.97 1.94
C GLU A 79 -23.22 -20.53 3.43
N GLY A 80 -23.93 -19.46 3.82
CA GLY A 80 -23.83 -18.88 5.16
C GLY A 80 -22.67 -17.88 5.36
N PHE A 81 -21.76 -17.73 4.39
CA PHE A 81 -20.71 -16.72 4.42
C PHE A 81 -21.25 -15.32 4.08
N PRO A 82 -21.01 -14.28 4.91
CA PRO A 82 -21.55 -12.93 4.69
C PRO A 82 -20.75 -12.15 3.63
N LEU A 83 -21.05 -12.38 2.35
CA LEU A 83 -20.36 -11.80 1.19
C LEU A 83 -20.26 -10.26 1.25
N VAL A 84 -21.37 -9.59 1.54
CA VAL A 84 -21.42 -8.11 1.58
C VAL A 84 -20.54 -7.55 2.69
N LYS A 85 -20.52 -8.19 3.86
CA LYS A 85 -19.66 -7.79 4.99
C LYS A 85 -18.19 -7.99 4.67
N PHE A 86 -17.85 -9.11 4.03
CA PHE A 86 -16.49 -9.37 3.56
C PHE A 86 -16.04 -8.32 2.54
N LEU A 87 -16.86 -8.04 1.51
CA LEU A 87 -16.55 -7.01 0.51
C LEU A 87 -16.43 -5.63 1.14
N THR A 88 -17.27 -5.29 2.13
CA THR A 88 -17.16 -4.03 2.86
C THR A 88 -15.81 -3.89 3.56
N LEU A 89 -15.34 -4.94 4.22
CA LEU A 89 -14.00 -4.97 4.84
C LEU A 89 -12.91 -4.88 3.79
N PHE A 90 -13.03 -5.62 2.68
CA PHE A 90 -12.09 -5.58 1.57
C PHE A 90 -11.94 -4.17 0.99
N ILE A 91 -13.06 -3.47 0.74
CA ILE A 91 -13.06 -2.08 0.24
C ILE A 91 -12.39 -1.15 1.25
N LEU A 92 -12.77 -1.23 2.53
CA LEU A 92 -12.19 -0.39 3.58
C LEU A 92 -10.68 -0.58 3.71
N ILE A 93 -10.19 -1.83 3.67
CA ILE A 93 -8.76 -2.13 3.70
C ILE A 93 -8.05 -1.49 2.50
N ASN A 94 -8.57 -1.70 1.30
CA ASN A 94 -7.98 -1.14 0.07
C ASN A 94 -7.95 0.40 0.10
N PHE A 95 -9.05 1.06 0.48
CA PHE A 95 -9.06 2.52 0.60
C PHE A 95 -8.13 3.03 1.71
N ASN A 96 -8.04 2.34 2.85
CA ASN A 96 -7.08 2.70 3.88
C ASN A 96 -5.64 2.55 3.38
N LEU A 97 -5.31 1.47 2.67
CA LEU A 97 -3.98 1.25 2.09
C LEU A 97 -3.65 2.29 1.01
N CYS A 98 -4.62 2.65 0.17
CA CYS A 98 -4.47 3.72 -0.81
C CYS A 98 -4.10 5.04 -0.14
N LEU A 99 -4.91 5.48 0.84
CA LEU A 99 -4.68 6.74 1.56
C LEU A 99 -3.37 6.73 2.35
N PHE A 100 -3.05 5.61 2.99
CA PHE A 100 -1.81 5.45 3.73
C PHE A 100 -0.59 5.51 2.81
N ASN A 101 -0.62 4.83 1.66
CA ASN A 101 0.50 4.86 0.72
C ASN A 101 0.61 6.19 -0.04
N LEU A 102 -0.37 7.10 0.02
CA LEU A 102 -0.25 8.45 -0.54
C LEU A 102 0.44 9.46 0.38
N ILE A 103 0.74 9.08 1.63
CA ILE A 103 1.45 9.96 2.57
C ILE A 103 2.87 10.23 2.04
N PRO A 104 3.31 11.50 1.94
CA PRO A 104 4.62 11.86 1.40
C PRO A 104 5.75 11.70 2.43
N LEU A 105 5.83 10.55 3.09
CA LEU A 105 6.87 10.18 4.05
C LEU A 105 7.45 8.82 3.68
N GLY A 106 8.76 8.72 3.51
CA GLY A 106 9.45 7.44 3.30
C GLY A 106 9.22 6.53 4.52
N PRO A 107 9.03 5.21 4.36
CA PRO A 107 9.19 4.37 3.16
C PRO A 107 7.94 4.26 2.25
N LEU A 108 6.95 5.13 2.40
CA LEU A 108 5.68 5.02 1.68
C LEU A 108 5.80 5.52 0.23
N ASP A 109 4.98 4.94 -0.64
CA ASP A 109 4.97 5.23 -2.09
C ASP A 109 4.76 6.72 -2.39
N GLY A 110 3.95 7.41 -1.57
CA GLY A 110 3.62 8.82 -1.68
C GLY A 110 4.83 9.74 -1.66
N SER A 111 5.93 9.30 -1.03
CA SER A 111 7.18 10.06 -1.05
C SER A 111 7.82 10.11 -2.44
N TYR A 112 7.82 8.99 -3.16
CA TYR A 112 8.29 8.91 -4.55
C TYR A 112 7.31 9.56 -5.52
N VAL A 113 6.01 9.44 -5.26
CA VAL A 113 4.98 10.15 -6.03
C VAL A 113 5.21 11.66 -5.93
N LEU A 114 5.32 12.21 -4.72
CA LEU A 114 5.57 13.64 -4.51
C LEU A 114 6.87 14.08 -5.17
N SER A 115 7.97 13.33 -4.99
CA SER A 115 9.28 13.71 -5.54
C SER A 115 9.27 13.82 -7.08
N GLY A 116 8.43 13.03 -7.76
CA GLY A 116 8.25 13.10 -9.21
C GLY A 116 7.59 14.38 -9.73
N PHE A 117 6.79 15.06 -8.90
CA PHE A 117 6.10 16.31 -9.25
C PHE A 117 6.89 17.57 -8.86
N LEU A 118 7.90 17.43 -7.99
CA LEU A 118 8.73 18.56 -7.56
C LEU A 118 9.71 19.03 -8.66
N ARG A 119 10.00 20.34 -8.66
CA ARG A 119 11.11 20.90 -9.47
C ARG A 119 12.44 20.35 -8.96
N ARG A 120 13.44 20.23 -9.84
CA ARG A 120 14.73 19.56 -9.56
C ARG A 120 15.40 19.96 -8.23
N GLU A 121 15.43 21.26 -7.91
CA GLU A 121 16.03 21.76 -6.67
C GLU A 121 15.26 21.33 -5.41
N LEU A 122 13.92 21.36 -5.46
CA LEU A 122 13.07 20.93 -4.36
C LEU A 122 13.08 19.41 -4.22
N LYS A 123 13.12 18.70 -5.34
CA LYS A 123 13.22 17.23 -5.37
C LYS A 123 14.44 16.76 -4.59
N TRP A 124 15.63 17.31 -4.87
CA TRP A 124 16.86 16.92 -4.17
C TRP A 124 16.80 17.21 -2.67
N LYS A 125 16.34 18.40 -2.28
CA LYS A 125 16.18 18.75 -0.86
C LYS A 125 15.21 17.81 -0.14
N TYR A 126 14.08 17.51 -0.79
CA TYR A 126 13.08 16.60 -0.27
C TYR A 126 13.60 15.16 -0.15
N GLU A 127 14.25 14.63 -1.20
CA GLU A 127 14.80 13.28 -1.20
C GLU A 127 15.92 13.10 -0.17
N GLU A 128 16.80 14.08 0.00
CA GLU A 128 17.85 14.06 1.02
C GLU A 128 17.25 14.08 2.43
N TRP A 129 16.26 14.93 2.68
CA TRP A 129 15.54 14.96 3.95
C TRP A 129 14.80 13.65 4.21
N ASN A 130 14.08 13.13 3.20
CA ASN A 130 13.29 11.90 3.32
C ASN A 130 14.17 10.68 3.55
N ALA A 131 15.35 10.61 2.92
CA ALA A 131 16.31 9.54 3.14
C ALA A 131 16.87 9.52 4.58
N ARG A 132 17.00 10.69 5.21
CA ARG A 132 17.51 10.81 6.59
C ARG A 132 16.43 10.66 7.65
N PHE A 133 15.29 11.33 7.45
CA PHE A 133 14.28 11.54 8.48
C PHE A 133 12.91 10.95 8.13
N GLY A 134 12.67 10.48 6.89
CA GLY A 134 11.34 10.05 6.44
C GLY A 134 10.74 8.95 7.32
N TYR A 135 11.52 7.89 7.60
CA TYR A 135 11.09 6.81 8.48
C TYR A 135 10.80 7.29 9.90
N GLN A 136 11.65 8.16 10.44
CA GLN A 136 11.48 8.73 11.78
C GLN A 136 10.25 9.64 11.86
N ALA A 137 9.98 10.41 10.80
CA ALA A 137 8.80 11.24 10.70
C ALA A 137 7.52 10.40 10.63
N LEU A 138 7.53 9.29 9.89
CA LEU A 138 6.40 8.36 9.85
C LEU A 138 6.18 7.70 11.22
N LEU A 139 7.23 7.20 11.86
CA LEU A 139 7.13 6.66 13.21
C LEU A 139 6.63 7.70 14.21
N GLY A 140 7.14 8.93 14.13
CA GLY A 140 6.67 10.05 14.95
C GLY A 140 5.18 10.30 14.76
N LEU A 141 4.69 10.32 13.51
CA LEU A 141 3.27 10.47 13.20
C LEU A 141 2.42 9.34 13.81
N VAL A 142 2.88 8.09 13.70
CA VAL A 142 2.21 6.92 14.28
C VAL A 142 2.20 6.99 15.82
N LEU A 143 3.32 7.35 16.44
CA LEU A 143 3.42 7.49 17.89
C LEU A 143 2.53 8.63 18.41
N LEU A 144 2.54 9.78 17.75
CA LEU A 144 1.64 10.90 18.09
C LEU A 144 0.18 10.46 18.01
N SER A 145 -0.17 9.66 17.00
CA SER A 145 -1.52 9.09 16.84
C SER A 145 -1.95 8.13 17.96
N VAL A 146 -1.03 7.62 18.76
CA VAL A 146 -1.31 6.71 19.88
C VAL A 146 -1.24 7.46 21.21
N VAL A 147 -0.28 8.37 21.35
CA VAL A 147 0.04 9.03 22.62
C VAL A 147 -0.87 10.21 22.91
N ILE A 148 -1.28 10.98 21.89
CA ILE A 148 -2.06 12.20 22.08
C ILE A 148 -3.56 11.86 22.03
N PRO A 149 -4.31 11.96 23.15
CA PRO A 149 -5.74 11.72 23.13
C PRO A 149 -6.45 12.72 22.22
N GLY A 150 -7.32 12.23 21.34
CA GLY A 150 -8.05 13.05 20.36
C GLY A 150 -7.30 13.31 19.05
N PHE A 151 -5.99 13.08 18.98
CA PHE A 151 -5.26 13.06 17.72
C PHE A 151 -5.02 11.61 17.29
N SER A 152 -5.72 11.17 16.25
CA SER A 152 -5.48 9.86 15.66
C SER A 152 -5.46 9.94 14.15
N PHE A 153 -4.25 9.87 13.61
CA PHE A 153 -4.01 9.87 12.18
C PHE A 153 -4.75 8.73 11.46
N PHE A 154 -4.72 7.53 12.05
CA PHE A 154 -5.46 6.38 11.53
C PHE A 154 -6.97 6.60 11.55
N SER A 155 -7.49 7.32 12.54
CA SER A 155 -8.91 7.67 12.58
C SER A 155 -9.30 8.57 11.41
N TRP A 156 -8.44 9.51 10.99
CA TRP A 156 -8.69 10.39 9.85
C TRP A 156 -8.70 9.61 8.55
N ILE A 157 -7.69 8.76 8.32
CA ILE A 157 -7.68 7.84 7.17
C ILE A 157 -8.96 7.02 7.15
N SER A 158 -9.32 6.42 8.28
CA SER A 158 -10.50 5.55 8.39
C SER A 158 -11.81 6.32 8.14
N GLN A 159 -11.89 7.59 8.57
CA GLN A 159 -13.04 8.45 8.30
C GLN A 159 -13.18 8.78 6.81
N ILE A 160 -12.07 9.13 6.15
CA ILE A 160 -12.05 9.40 4.71
C ILE A 160 -12.41 8.12 3.95
N SER A 161 -11.80 6.98 4.30
CA SER A 161 -12.10 5.67 3.72
C SER A 161 -13.57 5.27 3.87
N ARG A 162 -14.19 5.52 5.04
CA ARG A 162 -15.65 5.35 5.22
C ARG A 162 -16.47 6.30 4.34
N GLY A 163 -16.00 7.52 4.12
CA GLY A 163 -16.60 8.46 3.17
C GLY A 163 -16.57 7.91 1.75
N MET A 164 -15.41 7.41 1.32
CA MET A 164 -15.23 6.77 0.02
C MET A 164 -16.10 5.51 -0.11
N LEU A 165 -16.17 4.67 0.93
CA LEU A 165 -17.04 3.50 0.97
C LEU A 165 -18.51 3.89 0.73
N ARG A 166 -19.00 4.91 1.45
CA ARG A 166 -20.36 5.43 1.26
C ARG A 166 -20.58 5.99 -0.14
N PHE A 167 -19.58 6.60 -0.74
CA PHE A 167 -19.66 7.11 -2.11
C PHE A 167 -19.73 5.99 -3.16
N VAL A 168 -19.07 4.85 -2.93
CA VAL A 168 -19.07 3.74 -3.89
C VAL A 168 -20.24 2.77 -3.67
N ILE A 169 -20.85 2.76 -2.48
CA ILE A 169 -22.02 1.90 -2.16
C ILE A 169 -23.35 2.66 -2.19
N GLY A 170 -23.34 3.96 -1.92
CA GLY A 170 -24.54 4.81 -1.94
C GLY A 170 -24.84 5.35 -3.33
#